data_AF-A0A932DT70-F1
#
_entry.id   AF-A0A932DT70-F1
#
_cell.length_a   1.000
_cell.length_b   1.000
_cell.length_c   1.000
_cell.angle_alpha   90.00
_cell.angle_beta   90.00
_cell.angle_gamma   90.00
#
_symmetry.space_group_name_H-M   'P 1'
#
loop_
_entity.id
_entity.type
_entity.pdbx_description
1 polymer ?
#
loop_
_entity_poly.entity_id
_entity_poly.type
_entity_poly.pdbx_seq_one_letter_code
_entity_poly.pdbx_strand_id
1 'polypeptide(L)'
;MGEDPVIEPIRVEVEVLSWVNRFVGGPGTGQVTLTEDVKPGATVRSVLRQVTDHYPELERALWDAGRPREIGDHIEVMVNNAVLGVSHDLDSELLDGDRITLLGQYMGG
;
A
#
# COMPACT_ATOMS: atom_id res chain seq x y z
N MET A 1 -18.78 5.60 -33.30
CA MET A 1 -18.77 4.95 -31.98
C MET A 1 -17.38 4.36 -31.87
N GLY A 2 -16.44 5.14 -31.33
CA GLY A 2 -15.07 4.66 -31.15
C GLY A 2 -15.06 3.74 -29.96
N GLU A 3 -14.50 2.55 -30.11
CA GLU A 3 -14.23 1.67 -28.99
C GLU A 3 -13.23 2.42 -28.09
N ASP A 4 -13.63 2.71 -26.84
CA ASP A 4 -12.70 3.23 -25.85
C ASP A 4 -11.51 2.25 -25.77
N PRO A 5 -10.25 2.72 -25.84
CA PRO A 5 -9.11 1.82 -25.75
C PRO A 5 -9.21 1.04 -24.44
N VAL A 6 -9.12 -0.29 -24.54
CA VAL A 6 -9.04 -1.16 -23.37
C VAL A 6 -7.71 -0.86 -22.70
N ILE A 7 -7.74 -0.04 -21.66
CA ILE A 7 -6.57 0.22 -20.82
C ILE A 7 -6.39 -1.01 -19.94
N GLU A 8 -5.37 -1.80 -20.22
CA GLU A 8 -5.04 -2.97 -19.40
C GLU A 8 -4.66 -2.52 -17.98
N PRO A 9 -5.22 -3.14 -16.93
CA PRO A 9 -4.80 -2.83 -15.57
C PRO A 9 -3.35 -3.25 -15.37
N ILE A 10 -2.65 -2.50 -14.52
CA ILE A 10 -1.36 -2.94 -13.99
C ILE A 10 -1.59 -3.69 -12.69
N ARG A 11 -0.75 -4.68 -12.44
CA ARG A 11 -0.78 -5.49 -11.22
C ARG A 11 0.29 -4.98 -10.25
N VAL A 12 -0.13 -4.66 -9.03
CA VAL A 12 0.77 -4.25 -7.95
C VAL A 12 0.67 -5.24 -6.80
N GLU A 13 1.81 -5.65 -6.25
CA GLU A 13 1.86 -6.50 -5.06
C GLU A 13 1.93 -5.63 -3.80
N VAL A 14 1.09 -5.94 -2.80
CA VAL A 14 1.13 -5.28 -1.49
C VAL A 14 1.48 -6.31 -0.43
N GLU A 15 2.72 -6.26 0.05
CA GLU A 15 3.22 -7.13 1.09
C GLU A 15 2.94 -6.52 2.47
N VAL A 16 2.18 -7.22 3.30
CA VAL A 16 1.86 -6.81 4.66
C VAL A 16 2.64 -7.69 5.64
N LEU A 17 3.57 -7.08 6.37
CA LEU A 17 4.54 -7.80 7.20
C LEU A 17 4.26 -7.59 8.70
N SER A 18 4.81 -8.51 9.50
CA SER A 18 4.83 -8.42 10.95
C SER A 18 3.41 -8.33 11.54
N TRP A 19 3.23 -7.56 12.62
CA TRP A 19 1.95 -7.42 13.30
C TRP A 19 0.85 -6.78 12.44
N VAL A 20 1.22 -6.00 11.41
CA VAL A 20 0.28 -5.31 10.52
C VAL A 20 -0.57 -6.30 9.75
N ASN A 21 -0.03 -7.49 9.45
CA ASN A 21 -0.75 -8.46 8.63
C ASN A 21 -2.01 -9.03 9.32
N ARG A 22 -2.20 -8.82 10.63
CA ARG A 22 -3.47 -9.13 11.31
C ARG A 22 -4.65 -8.36 10.72
N PHE A 23 -4.43 -7.12 10.30
CA PHE A 23 -5.51 -6.28 9.75
C PHE A 23 -6.01 -6.76 8.39
N VAL A 24 -5.28 -7.68 7.75
CA VAL A 24 -5.65 -8.31 6.48
C VAL A 24 -5.90 -9.82 6.63
N GLY A 25 -6.16 -10.28 7.86
CA GLY A 25 -6.48 -11.69 8.16
C GLY A 25 -5.28 -12.62 8.36
N GLY A 26 -4.06 -12.08 8.42
CA GLY A 26 -2.83 -12.82 8.69
C GLY A 26 -2.60 -13.15 10.17
N PRO A 27 -1.56 -13.95 10.49
CA PRO A 27 -1.30 -14.45 11.84
C PRO A 27 -0.66 -13.43 12.80
N GLY A 28 -0.26 -12.25 12.30
CA GLY A 28 0.49 -11.21 13.00
C GLY A 28 2.00 -11.41 13.08
N THR A 29 2.51 -12.37 12.31
CA THR A 29 3.93 -12.64 12.11
C THR A 29 4.16 -13.00 10.64
N GLY A 30 5.40 -12.89 10.16
CA GLY A 30 5.72 -13.18 8.76
C GLY A 30 5.09 -12.19 7.78
N GLN A 31 4.57 -12.69 6.66
CA GLN A 31 4.10 -11.89 5.53
C GLN A 31 2.77 -12.44 4.97
N VAL A 32 1.90 -11.53 4.56
CA VAL A 32 0.76 -11.78 3.68
C VAL A 32 0.94 -10.91 2.43
N THR A 33 0.78 -11.47 1.23
CA THR A 33 0.83 -10.71 -0.02
C THR A 33 -0.58 -10.56 -0.57
N LEU A 34 -0.97 -9.31 -0.83
CA LEU A 34 -2.17 -8.94 -1.56
C LEU A 34 -1.78 -8.57 -2.99
N THR A 35 -2.73 -8.69 -3.90
CA THR A 35 -2.53 -8.32 -5.30
C THR A 35 -3.66 -7.42 -5.75
N GLU A 36 -3.31 -6.21 -6.17
CA GLU A 36 -4.25 -5.19 -6.62
C GLU A 36 -4.12 -4.97 -8.12
N ASP A 37 -5.23 -5.13 -8.84
CA ASP A 37 -5.34 -4.70 -10.23
C ASP A 37 -5.80 -3.23 -10.25
N VAL A 38 -4.93 -2.34 -10.75
CA VAL A 38 -5.17 -0.89 -10.74
C VAL A 38 -5.01 -0.29 -12.12
N LYS A 39 -5.56 0.91 -12.32
CA LYS A 39 -5.41 1.62 -13.60
C LYS A 39 -3.96 2.06 -13.79
N PRO A 40 -3.42 2.04 -15.02
CA PRO A 40 -2.16 2.71 -15.33
C PRO A 40 -2.18 4.18 -14.89
N GLY A 41 -1.06 4.64 -14.33
CA GLY A 41 -0.96 5.96 -13.68
C GLY A 41 -1.51 5.99 -12.25
N ALA A 42 -1.88 4.84 -11.67
CA ALA A 42 -2.15 4.75 -10.24
C ALA A 42 -0.90 5.13 -9.44
N THR A 43 -1.12 5.89 -8.37
CA THR A 43 -0.05 6.28 -7.45
C THR A 43 0.00 5.37 -6.24
N VAL A 44 1.11 5.42 -5.49
CA VAL A 44 1.25 4.73 -4.20
C VAL A 44 0.04 5.01 -3.30
N ARG A 45 -0.38 6.28 -3.19
CA ARG A 45 -1.55 6.67 -2.39
C ARG A 45 -2.83 5.98 -2.86
N SER A 46 -3.09 5.97 -4.17
CA SER A 46 -4.31 5.40 -4.72
C SER A 46 -4.40 3.89 -4.47
N VAL A 47 -3.30 3.16 -4.64
CA VAL A 47 -3.25 1.71 -4.34
C VAL A 47 -3.47 1.46 -2.85
N LEU A 48 -2.76 2.18 -1.98
CA LEU A 48 -2.95 2.04 -0.52
C LEU A 48 -4.38 2.36 -0.10
N ARG A 49 -5.01 3.37 -0.72
CA ARG A 49 -6.41 3.71 -0.47
C ARG A 49 -7.35 2.58 -0.86
N GLN A 50 -7.16 2.00 -2.04
CA GLN A 50 -7.93 0.86 -2.50
C GLN A 50 -7.82 -0.34 -1.56
N VAL A 51 -6.59 -0.70 -1.15
CA VAL A 51 -6.38 -1.77 -0.15
C VAL A 51 -7.11 -1.45 1.15
N THR A 52 -6.95 -0.24 1.69
CA THR A 52 -7.56 0.11 2.98
C THR A 52 -9.09 0.20 2.95
N ASP A 53 -9.71 0.44 1.79
CA ASP A 53 -11.17 0.36 1.63
C ASP A 53 -11.70 -1.05 1.92
N HIS A 54 -10.93 -2.07 1.57
CA HIS A 54 -11.24 -3.47 1.88
C HIS A 54 -10.93 -3.85 3.35
N TYR A 55 -10.06 -3.10 4.02
CA TYR A 55 -9.57 -3.41 5.37
C TYR A 55 -9.63 -2.17 6.29
N PRO A 56 -10.79 -1.86 6.90
CA PRO A 56 -10.97 -0.65 7.71
C PRO A 56 -10.05 -0.56 8.94
N GLU A 57 -9.63 -1.69 9.51
CA GLU A 57 -8.66 -1.69 10.61
C GLU A 57 -7.26 -1.30 10.14
N LEU A 58 -6.88 -1.70 8.91
CA LEU A 58 -5.63 -1.27 8.28
C LEU A 58 -5.70 0.22 7.93
N GLU A 59 -6.84 0.73 7.46
CA GLU A 59 -7.04 2.16 7.19
C GLU A 59 -6.65 3.00 8.40
N ARG A 60 -7.21 2.65 9.56
CA ARG A 60 -7.03 3.39 10.81
C ARG A 60 -5.60 3.29 11.36
N ALA A 61 -4.89 2.22 11.02
CA ALA A 61 -3.51 2.01 11.44
C ALA A 61 -2.49 2.69 10.50
N LEU A 62 -2.80 2.74 9.20
CA LEU A 62 -1.89 3.25 8.17
C LEU A 62 -1.96 4.77 8.03
N TRP A 63 -3.14 5.37 8.06
CA TRP A 63 -3.32 6.80 7.80
C TRP A 63 -3.28 7.63 9.10
N ASP A 64 -2.68 8.82 9.03
CA ASP A 64 -2.70 9.78 10.15
C ASP A 64 -4.14 10.28 10.39
N ALA A 65 -4.62 10.16 11.62
CA ALA A 65 -5.99 10.51 12.01
C ALA A 65 -6.27 12.03 11.95
N GLY A 66 -5.25 12.87 12.13
CA GLY A 66 -5.34 14.33 12.01
C GLY A 66 -5.06 14.83 10.60
N ARG A 67 -4.32 14.06 9.79
CA ARG A 67 -3.86 14.42 8.45
C ARG A 67 -4.10 13.24 7.50
N PRO A 68 -5.33 13.03 7.03
CA PRO A 68 -5.72 11.82 6.30
C PRO A 68 -4.98 11.63 4.95
N ARG A 69 -4.22 12.61 4.49
CA ARG A 69 -3.41 12.49 3.27
C ARG A 69 -1.99 11.98 3.54
N GLU A 70 -1.62 11.78 4.81
CA GLU A 70 -0.30 11.38 5.27
C GLU A 70 -0.37 10.00 5.94
N ILE A 71 0.76 9.28 5.88
CA ILE A 71 0.95 8.00 6.57
C ILE A 71 1.27 8.29 8.05
N GLY A 72 0.67 7.52 8.96
CA GLY A 72 0.96 7.61 10.38
C GLY A 72 2.29 6.96 10.76
N ASP A 73 2.80 7.27 11.96
CA ASP A 73 4.17 6.90 12.36
C ASP A 73 4.42 5.41 12.65
N HIS A 74 3.36 4.58 12.66
CA HIS A 74 3.45 3.19 13.14
C HIS A 74 3.73 2.16 12.05
N ILE A 75 3.49 2.49 10.78
CA ILE A 75 3.69 1.59 9.64
C ILE A 75 4.63 2.27 8.66
N GLU A 76 5.77 1.64 8.42
CA GLU A 76 6.71 2.05 7.38
C GLU A 76 6.21 1.55 6.03
N VAL A 77 6.27 2.43 5.03
CA VAL A 77 5.88 2.12 3.66
C VAL A 77 7.13 2.11 2.81
N MET A 78 7.31 1.05 2.03
CA MET A 78 8.37 0.95 1.04
C MET A 78 7.79 0.67 -0.33
N VAL A 79 8.42 1.20 -1.37
CA VAL A 79 8.13 0.89 -2.77
C VAL A 79 9.39 0.29 -3.36
N ASN A 80 9.30 -0.93 -3.89
CA ASN A 80 10.44 -1.68 -4.47
C ASN A 80 11.66 -1.71 -3.54
N ASN A 81 11.43 -1.99 -2.25
CA ASN A 81 12.44 -2.03 -1.18
C ASN A 81 13.11 -0.68 -0.84
N ALA A 82 12.61 0.44 -1.36
CA ALA A 82 13.03 1.78 -0.95
C ALA A 82 11.98 2.42 -0.03
N VAL A 83 12.43 3.02 1.08
CA VAL A 83 11.56 3.76 2.02
C VAL A 83 10.87 4.92 1.32
N LEU A 84 9.58 5.09 1.59
CA LEU A 84 8.79 6.20 1.07
C LEU A 84 9.35 7.54 1.59
N GLY A 85 9.48 8.52 0.71
CA GLY A 85 10.17 9.79 0.94
C GLY A 85 11.64 9.81 0.51
N VAL A 86 12.24 8.65 0.19
CA VAL A 86 13.63 8.57 -0.33
C VAL A 86 13.67 8.61 -1.86
N SER A 87 13.07 7.60 -2.50
CA SER A 87 13.04 7.46 -3.96
C SER A 87 11.64 7.62 -4.56
N HIS A 88 10.62 7.36 -3.75
CA HIS A 88 9.21 7.44 -4.13
C HIS A 88 8.46 8.20 -3.05
N ASP A 89 7.37 8.85 -3.41
CA ASP A 89 6.44 9.50 -2.50
C ASP A 89 5.00 9.02 -2.76
N LEU A 90 4.04 9.49 -1.97
CA LEU A 90 2.65 9.07 -2.09
C LEU A 90 2.02 9.37 -3.45
N ASP A 91 2.51 10.39 -4.14
CA ASP A 91 2.05 10.80 -5.47
C ASP A 91 2.88 10.20 -6.60
N SER A 92 3.94 9.42 -6.30
CA SER A 92 4.68 8.67 -7.31
C SER A 92 3.78 7.62 -7.98
N GLU A 93 3.84 7.57 -9.31
CA GLU A 93 3.15 6.57 -10.13
C GLU A 93 3.81 5.19 -9.97
N LEU A 94 2.99 4.15 -10.00
CA LEU A 94 3.41 2.76 -9.97
C LEU A 94 3.35 2.15 -11.36
N LEU A 95 4.23 1.19 -11.59
CA LEU A 95 4.33 0.39 -12.80
C LEU A 95 3.82 -1.04 -12.55
N ASP A 96 3.55 -1.76 -13.64
CA ASP A 96 3.20 -3.18 -13.56
C ASP A 96 4.33 -3.99 -12.91
N GLY A 97 3.97 -4.83 -11.94
CA GLY A 97 4.89 -5.63 -11.15
C GLY A 97 5.59 -4.87 -10.01
N ASP A 98 5.28 -3.59 -9.79
CA ASP A 98 5.77 -2.87 -8.61
C ASP A 98 5.24 -3.49 -7.32
N ARG A 99 6.02 -3.29 -6.25
CA ARG A 99 5.72 -3.84 -4.94
C ARG A 99 5.72 -2.77 -3.88
N ILE A 100 4.63 -2.69 -3.13
CA ILE A 100 4.52 -1.90 -1.91
C ILE A 100 4.67 -2.84 -0.72
N THR A 101 5.51 -2.48 0.24
CA THR A 101 5.67 -3.23 1.49
C THR A 101 5.18 -2.36 2.65
N LEU A 102 4.28 -2.91 3.46
CA LEU A 102 3.80 -2.34 4.72
C LEU A 102 4.47 -3.07 5.88
N LEU A 103 5.35 -2.37 6.59
CA LEU A 103 6.12 -2.93 7.70
C LEU A 103 5.78 -2.23 9.01
N GLY A 104 5.17 -2.96 9.93
CA GLY A 104 4.93 -2.47 11.27
C GLY A 104 6.23 -2.14 11.99
N GLN A 105 6.38 -0.89 12.43
CA GLN A 105 7.50 -0.48 13.25
C GLN A 105 7.33 -1.09 14.66
N TYR A 106 8.38 -1.75 15.15
CA TYR A 106 8.46 -2.08 16.57
C TYR A 106 9.11 -0.90 17.26
N MET A 107 8.33 -0.07 17.94
CA MET A 107 8.91 0.88 18.90
C MET A 107 9.54 0.06 20.03
N GLY A 108 10.85 -0.14 19.96
CA GLY A 108 11.64 -0.77 21.01
C GLY A 108 11.50 0.04 22.32
N GLY A 109 11.21 -0.67 23.40
CA GLY A 109 11.40 -0.17 24.76
C GLY A 109 12.83 -0.37 25.24
#